data_AF-A0A067PWI4-F1
#
_entry.id   AF-A0A067PWI4-F1
#
_cell.length_a   1.000
_cell.length_b   1.000
_cell.length_c   1.000
_cell.angle_alpha   90.00
_cell.angle_beta   90.00
_cell.angle_gamma   90.00
#
_symmetry.space_group_name_H-M   'P 1'
#
loop_
_entity.id
_entity.type
_entity.pdbx_description
1 polymer ?
#
loop_
_entity_poly.entity_id
_entity_poly.type
_entity_poly.pdbx_seq_one_letter_code
_entity_poly.pdbx_strand_id
1 'polypeptide(L)'
;IMALWGRWILLNRNAFVANYVMGTMTFVDEYWEMIHLAAGWLALRQWLLMLVVNRFLTGAQVAKVLMHYEGLVLGRREMSVAV
;
A
#
# COMPACT_ATOMS: atom_id res chain seq x y z
N ILE A 1 -0.82 2.64 9.57
CA ILE A 1 -1.37 2.86 8.20
C ILE A 1 -2.30 4.08 8.15
N MET A 2 -3.34 4.18 8.98
CA MET A 2 -4.29 5.32 8.93
C MET A 2 -3.62 6.70 9.00
N ALA A 3 -2.62 6.89 9.88
CA ALA A 3 -1.90 8.16 9.96
C ALA A 3 -1.11 8.49 8.68
N LEU A 4 -0.41 7.50 8.12
CA LEU A 4 0.31 7.65 6.85
C LEU A 4 -0.66 7.97 5.70
N TRP A 5 -1.78 7.24 5.64
CA TRP A 5 -2.82 7.46 4.65
C TRP A 5 -3.43 8.86 4.76
N GLY A 6 -3.75 9.31 5.99
CA GLY A 6 -4.32 10.64 6.22
C GLY A 6 -3.40 11.77 5.76
N ARG A 7 -2.09 11.66 6.03
CA ARG A 7 -1.09 12.60 5.51
C ARG A 7 -0.99 12.54 4.00
N TRP A 8 -0.90 11.35 3.43
CA TRP A 8 -0.69 11.16 2.00
C TRP A 8 -1.90 11.63 1.18
N ILE A 9 -3.12 11.29 1.61
CA ILE A 9 -4.33 11.65 0.87
C ILE A 9 -4.59 13.15 0.88
N LEU A 10 -4.19 13.86 1.94
CA LEU A 10 -4.28 15.32 2.00
C LEU A 10 -3.53 15.99 0.84
N LEU A 11 -2.36 15.44 0.48
CA LEU A 11 -1.48 15.98 -0.57
C LEU A 11 -1.81 15.41 -1.96
N ASN A 12 -2.30 14.17 -2.03
CA ASN A 12 -2.41 13.42 -3.28
C ASN A 12 -3.86 13.05 -3.67
N ARG A 13 -4.87 13.69 -3.05
CA ARG A 13 -6.29 13.35 -3.28
C ARG A 13 -6.67 13.31 -4.76
N ASN A 14 -6.24 14.30 -5.54
CA ASN A 14 -6.63 14.41 -6.95
C ASN A 14 -6.02 13.25 -7.78
N ALA A 15 -4.77 12.89 -7.51
CA ALA A 15 -4.12 11.74 -8.15
C ALA A 15 -4.81 10.43 -7.75
N PHE A 16 -5.19 10.27 -6.48
CA PHE A 16 -5.92 9.11 -6.02
C PHE A 16 -7.29 8.97 -6.70
N VAL A 17 -8.07 10.05 -6.79
CA VAL A 17 -9.40 10.01 -7.44
C VAL A 17 -9.31 9.79 -8.95
N ALA A 18 -8.26 10.29 -9.60
CA ALA A 18 -8.05 10.05 -11.03
C ALA A 18 -7.83 8.56 -11.34
N ASN A 19 -7.16 7.82 -10.44
CA ASN A 19 -6.98 6.38 -10.56
C ASN A 19 -6.73 5.74 -9.19
N TYR A 20 -7.76 5.12 -8.60
CA TYR A 20 -7.66 4.56 -7.25
C TYR A 20 -6.57 3.50 -7.10
N VAL A 21 -6.43 2.61 -8.07
CA VAL A 21 -5.43 1.53 -8.00
C VAL A 21 -4.03 2.10 -8.05
N MET A 22 -3.77 3.01 -9.00
CA MET A 22 -2.47 3.65 -9.14
C MET A 22 -2.14 4.49 -7.91
N GLY A 23 -3.09 5.28 -7.40
CA GLY A 23 -2.88 6.05 -6.18
C GLY A 23 -2.61 5.18 -4.95
N THR A 24 -3.30 4.03 -4.81
CA THR A 24 -3.00 3.08 -3.74
C THR A 24 -1.61 2.46 -3.90
N MET A 25 -1.18 2.11 -5.13
CA MET A 25 0.17 1.61 -5.38
C MET A 25 1.22 2.65 -5.00
N THR A 26 1.06 3.91 -5.42
CA THR A 26 1.98 5.00 -5.07
C THR A 26 2.07 5.22 -3.56
N PHE A 27 0.95 5.14 -2.84
CA PHE A 27 0.98 5.18 -1.37
C PHE A 27 1.79 4.02 -0.78
N VAL A 28 1.62 2.79 -1.30
CA VAL A 28 2.41 1.63 -0.86
C VAL A 28 3.89 1.84 -1.20
N ASP A 29 4.24 2.30 -2.40
CA ASP A 29 5.62 2.59 -2.81
C ASP A 29 6.31 3.61 -1.89
N GLU A 30 5.58 4.62 -1.43
CA GLU A 30 6.16 5.65 -0.57
C GLU A 30 6.38 5.16 0.87
N TYR A 31 5.57 4.21 1.33
CA TYR A 31 5.52 3.83 2.75
C TYR A 31 5.75 2.35 3.04
N TRP A 32 6.10 1.51 2.06
CA TRP A 32 6.20 0.06 2.25
C TRP A 32 7.18 -0.32 3.37
N GLU A 33 8.29 0.40 3.54
CA GLU A 33 9.25 0.15 4.63
C GLU A 33 8.63 0.41 6.00
N MET A 34 7.97 1.56 6.16
CA MET A 34 7.30 1.92 7.42
C MET A 34 6.14 0.96 7.71
N ILE A 35 5.38 0.57 6.68
CA ILE A 35 4.31 -0.41 6.79
C ILE A 35 4.89 -1.75 7.24
N HIS A 36 5.98 -2.20 6.64
CA HIS A 36 6.64 -3.47 6.97
C HIS A 36 7.12 -3.50 8.42
N LEU A 37 7.80 -2.43 8.85
CA LEU A 37 8.38 -2.34 10.19
C LEU A 37 7.34 -2.15 11.30
N ALA A 38 6.27 -1.38 11.05
CA ALA A 38 5.35 -0.94 12.10
C ALA A 38 4.00 -1.69 12.14
N ALA A 39 3.56 -2.27 11.02
CA ALA A 39 2.19 -2.78 10.90
C ALA A 39 2.11 -4.18 10.29
N GLY A 40 3.00 -4.49 9.36
CA GLY A 40 3.06 -5.76 8.66
C GLY A 40 1.92 -5.99 7.66
N TRP A 41 1.95 -7.16 7.03
CA TRP A 41 1.06 -7.55 5.94
C TRP A 41 -0.42 -7.54 6.32
N LEU A 42 -0.75 -8.05 7.51
CA LEU A 42 -2.15 -8.15 7.97
C LEU A 42 -2.81 -6.78 8.06
N ALA A 43 -2.11 -5.79 8.62
CA ALA A 43 -2.63 -4.43 8.75
C ALA A 43 -2.85 -3.79 7.37
N LEU A 44 -1.94 -4.00 6.42
CA LEU A 44 -2.09 -3.51 5.05
C LEU A 44 -3.34 -4.12 4.39
N ARG A 45 -3.51 -5.44 4.50
CA ARG A 45 -4.70 -6.12 3.97
C ARG A 45 -5.99 -5.56 4.56
N GLN A 46 -6.07 -5.36 5.88
CA GLN A 46 -7.28 -4.81 6.52
C GLN A 46 -7.58 -3.40 6.02
N TRP A 47 -6.57 -2.55 5.87
CA TRP A 47 -6.75 -1.22 5.31
C TRP A 47 -7.20 -1.25 3.84
N LEU A 48 -6.66 -2.15 3.01
CA LEU A 48 -7.10 -2.32 1.63
C LEU A 48 -8.56 -2.79 1.53
N LEU A 49 -9.02 -3.65 2.46
CA LEU A 49 -10.42 -4.05 2.53
C LEU A 49 -11.36 -2.88 2.84
N MET A 50 -10.91 -1.89 3.63
CA MET A 50 -11.69 -0.66 3.82
C MET A 50 -11.85 0.12 2.51
N LEU A 51 -10.85 0.13 1.62
CA LEU A 51 -10.98 0.75 0.30
C LEU A 51 -11.99 0.01 -0.60
N VAL A 52 -12.12 -1.31 -0.43
CA VAL A 52 -13.17 -2.09 -1.11
C VAL A 52 -14.56 -1.73 -0.60
N VAL A 53 -14.75 -1.66 0.72
CA VAL A 53 -16.03 -1.26 1.33
C VAL A 53 -16.47 0.12 0.86
N ASN A 54 -15.52 1.05 0.71
CA ASN A 54 -15.77 2.39 0.19
C ASN A 54 -15.81 2.48 -1.35
N ARG A 55 -15.80 1.33 -2.05
CA ARG A 55 -15.88 1.21 -3.52
C ARG A 55 -14.74 1.89 -4.29
N PHE A 56 -13.60 2.09 -3.66
CA PHE A 56 -12.39 2.59 -4.31
C PHE A 56 -11.61 1.47 -5.00
N LEU A 57 -11.65 0.25 -4.45
CA LEU A 57 -10.98 -0.92 -5.02
C LEU A 57 -11.92 -2.12 -5.18
N THR A 58 -11.56 -3.03 -6.08
CA THR A 58 -12.12 -4.38 -6.18
C THR A 58 -11.22 -5.39 -5.48
N GLY A 59 -11.73 -6.59 -5.20
CA GLY A 59 -10.92 -7.68 -4.62
C GLY A 59 -9.70 -8.04 -5.46
N ALA A 60 -9.83 -8.03 -6.79
CA ALA A 60 -8.70 -8.27 -7.71
C ALA A 60 -7.63 -7.17 -7.60
N GLN A 61 -8.04 -5.91 -7.43
CA GLN A 61 -7.11 -4.80 -7.24
C GLN A 61 -6.42 -4.88 -5.88
N VAL A 62 -7.10 -5.33 -4.82
CA VAL A 62 -6.47 -5.63 -3.53
C VAL A 62 -5.38 -6.69 -3.68
N ALA A 63 -5.67 -7.80 -4.37
CA ALA A 63 -4.67 -8.84 -4.61
C ALA A 63 -3.45 -8.29 -5.37
N LYS A 64 -3.69 -7.45 -6.39
CA LYS A 64 -2.61 -6.78 -7.15
C LYS A 64 -1.71 -5.94 -6.24
N VAL A 65 -2.30 -5.12 -5.35
CA VAL A 65 -1.53 -4.27 -4.41
C VAL A 65 -0.76 -5.10 -3.39
N LEU A 66 -1.36 -6.19 -2.86
CA LEU A 66 -0.67 -7.06 -1.91
C LEU A 66 0.53 -7.78 -2.54
N MET A 67 0.38 -8.29 -3.76
CA MET A 67 1.49 -8.90 -4.51
C MET A 67 2.62 -7.90 -4.76
N HIS A 68 2.28 -6.64 -5.10
CA HIS A 68 3.25 -5.57 -5.28
C HIS A 68 4.02 -5.28 -3.99
N TYR A 69 3.32 -5.12 -2.86
CA TYR A 69 3.94 -4.94 -1.55
C TYR A 69 4.87 -6.10 -1.16
N GLU A 70 4.45 -7.35 -1.40
CA GLU A 70 5.29 -8.53 -1.14
C GLU A 70 6.57 -8.50 -1.98
N GLY A 71 6.49 -8.09 -3.25
CA GLY A 71 7.65 -7.90 -4.11
C GLY A 71 8.66 -6.91 -3.53
N LEU A 72 8.19 -5.76 -3.02
CA LEU A 72 9.05 -4.75 -2.37
C LEU A 72 9.73 -5.31 -1.12
N VAL A 73 8.99 -6.03 -0.28
CA VAL A 73 9.51 -6.61 0.96
C VAL A 73 10.55 -7.71 0.69
N LEU A 74 10.31 -8.55 -0.32
CA LEU A 74 11.25 -9.62 -0.68
C LEU A 74 12.53 -9.05 -1.32
N GLY A 75 12.40 -8.07 -2.23
CA GLY A 75 13.58 -7.40 -2.82
C GLY A 75 14.50 -6.76 -1.77
N ARG A 76 13.93 -6.25 -0.67
CA ARG A 76 14.73 -5.76 0.47
C ARG A 76 15.54 -6.87 1.15
N ARG A 77 14.97 -8.06 1.31
CA ARG A 77 15.63 -9.18 1.99
C ARG A 77 16.85 -9.65 1.21
N GLU A 78 16.77 -9.68 -0.12
CA GLU A 78 17.91 -10.07 -0.96
C GLU A 78 19.07 -9.08 -0.85
N MET A 79 18.78 -7.77 -0.81
CA MET A 79 19.82 -6.75 -0.62
C MET A 79 20.45 -6.77 0.79
N SER A 80 19.70 -7.18 1.82
CA SER A 80 20.22 -7.24 3.19
C SER A 80 21.12 -8.44 3.48
N VAL A 81 21.09 -9.49 2.63
CA VAL A 81 21.96 -10.68 2.74
C VAL A 81 23.21 -10.53 1.87
N ALA A 82 23.19 -9.60 0.92
CA ALA A 82 24.29 -9.33 -0.01
C ALA A 82 25.33 -8.32 0.51
N VAL A 83 25.25 -7.89 1.77
CA VAL A 83 26.16 -6.96 2.47
C VAL A 83 26.73 -7.65 3.70
#